data_AF-A0A8J6PU50-F1
#
_entry.id   AF-A0A8J6PU50-F1
#
_cell.length_a   1.000
_cell.length_b   1.000
_cell.length_c   1.000
_cell.angle_alpha   90.00
_cell.angle_beta   90.00
_cell.angle_gamma   90.00
#
_symmetry.space_group_name_H-M   'P 1'
#
loop_
_entity.id
_entity.type
_entity.pdbx_description
1 polymer ?
#
loop_
_entity_poly.entity_id
_entity_poly.type
_entity_poly.pdbx_seq_one_letter_code
_entity_poly.pdbx_strand_id
1 'polypeptide(L)'
;MMLRRWLAIGLAGILVSYVSIVAVYVVATKWTGTSDSLRHLDYAWQLSKGEFPSWAEGTKIPVELKGGQSWSGKPQFVSHHPPLYYAVLAPFVGQAIDHGDWRDGVFVARVLTLCLGVLCVVAFFWTSWVVSQSPLVTLASTAVAASWTPFIRVSGDIMNDTVVVFATTLTVGISVVILRQGIKPTYVFLLSLVCALGMLSRATYVGIMFISFVVIIVAASREANKKDAFFKSVISILTVFVVSVAASGWFYYGNYLQSGFWYRNSDQSWVAEAQGRKLRGWWKTLTSVTPYTQILKGFYGRAWIKWGSGNVNISWVVSIASLAVLAFAAIKSFRRNEFKNWDVGLLLLILLGANIFFQIWHAKGYGAFNVRYVLPATIVVALTVAFSATYFRAVAIPLTWAVLTIGWSAALLNGIWSVSPRKTRSENALGDLFLNIEANGFSTKLAVLLFVLAVVGLVIQLVSVYKLRFRAVDGNTAPFIPKKSFLLEFSKNGIR
;
A
#
# COMPACT_ATOMS: atom_id res chain seq x y z
N MET A 1 15.82 5.27 26.77
CA MET A 1 14.37 5.59 26.95
C MET A 1 13.88 6.70 26.02
N MET A 2 14.56 7.85 25.94
CA MET A 2 14.00 9.01 25.23
C MET A 2 13.92 8.90 23.68
N LEU A 3 14.77 8.11 23.02
CA LEU A 3 14.66 7.85 21.57
C LEU A 3 13.34 7.13 21.22
N ARG A 4 13.00 6.11 22.01
CA ARG A 4 11.75 5.33 21.87
C ARG A 4 10.53 6.24 22.04
N ARG A 5 10.60 7.20 22.98
CA ARG A 5 9.53 8.20 23.19
C ARG A 5 9.28 9.03 21.93
N TRP A 6 10.33 9.59 21.30
CA TRP A 6 10.15 10.41 20.09
C TRP A 6 9.74 9.59 18.87
N LEU A 7 10.17 8.33 18.76
CA LEU A 7 9.65 7.42 17.73
C LEU A 7 8.15 7.15 17.92
N ALA A 8 7.71 6.87 19.14
CA ALA A 8 6.30 6.63 19.45
C ALA A 8 5.44 7.88 19.22
N ILE A 9 5.90 9.06 19.69
CA ILE A 9 5.23 10.35 19.46
C ILE A 9 5.16 10.65 17.96
N GLY A 10 6.25 10.44 17.22
CA GLY A 10 6.29 10.62 15.79
C GLY A 10 5.29 9.71 15.06
N LEU A 11 5.25 8.42 15.41
CA LEU A 11 4.30 7.47 14.84
C LEU A 11 2.85 7.86 15.17
N ALA A 12 2.57 8.30 16.39
CA ALA A 12 1.25 8.81 16.76
C ALA A 12 0.88 10.03 15.91
N GLY A 13 1.81 10.96 15.66
CA GLY A 13 1.61 12.08 14.74
C GLY A 13 1.30 11.63 13.31
N ILE A 14 1.99 10.60 12.79
CA ILE A 14 1.71 10.00 11.47
C ILE A 14 0.28 9.44 11.44
N LEU A 15 -0.10 8.67 12.46
CA LEU A 15 -1.42 8.07 12.55
C LEU A 15 -2.53 9.12 12.61
N VAL A 16 -2.35 10.18 13.41
CA VAL A 16 -3.30 11.30 13.49
C VAL A 16 -3.45 11.97 12.13
N SER A 17 -2.36 12.30 11.43
CA SER A 17 -2.45 12.89 10.09
C SER A 17 -3.10 11.96 9.07
N TYR A 18 -2.71 10.69 9.09
CA TYR A 18 -3.24 9.67 8.18
C TYR A 18 -4.74 9.47 8.36
N VAL A 19 -5.18 9.14 9.58
CA VAL A 19 -6.59 8.90 9.91
C VAL A 19 -7.42 10.14 9.59
N SER A 20 -6.93 11.33 9.92
CA SER A 20 -7.69 12.56 9.69
C SER A 20 -7.92 12.82 8.20
N ILE A 21 -6.88 12.66 7.36
CA ILE A 21 -7.01 12.87 5.91
C ILE A 21 -7.85 11.76 5.27
N VAL A 22 -7.63 10.49 5.62
CA VAL A 22 -8.42 9.38 5.09
C VAL A 22 -9.88 9.52 5.53
N ALA A 23 -10.16 9.95 6.76
CA ALA A 23 -11.52 10.21 7.23
C ALA A 23 -12.23 11.28 6.41
N VAL A 24 -11.52 12.35 6.01
CA VAL A 24 -12.07 13.34 5.05
C VAL A 24 -12.49 12.66 3.75
N TYR A 25 -11.67 11.75 3.21
CA TYR A 25 -12.05 10.96 2.03
C TYR A 25 -13.29 10.09 2.28
N VAL A 26 -13.36 9.42 3.44
CA VAL A 26 -14.50 8.56 3.80
C VAL A 26 -15.81 9.33 3.78
N VAL A 27 -15.83 10.53 4.38
CA VAL A 27 -17.05 11.35 4.51
C VAL A 27 -17.34 12.23 3.30
N ALA A 28 -16.34 12.57 2.48
CA ALA A 28 -16.53 13.45 1.33
C ALA A 28 -16.74 12.72 0.00
N THR A 29 -16.28 11.48 -0.13
CA THR A 29 -16.48 10.72 -1.37
C THR A 29 -17.96 10.40 -1.51
N LYS A 30 -18.56 10.69 -2.67
CA LYS A 30 -19.97 10.34 -2.97
C LYS A 30 -20.26 8.89 -2.60
N TRP A 31 -21.45 8.57 -2.11
CA TRP A 31 -21.81 7.20 -1.70
C TRP A 31 -21.58 6.13 -2.78
N THR A 32 -21.78 6.49 -4.06
CA THR A 32 -21.50 5.60 -5.20
C THR A 32 -20.00 5.29 -5.38
N GLY A 33 -19.10 6.04 -4.73
CA GLY A 33 -17.65 5.85 -4.79
C GLY A 33 -17.08 5.97 -6.20
N THR A 34 -16.07 5.14 -6.48
CA THR A 34 -15.52 4.95 -7.82
C THR A 34 -16.27 3.84 -8.58
N SER A 35 -15.91 3.61 -9.84
CA SER A 35 -16.50 2.53 -10.65
C SER A 35 -16.39 1.15 -10.01
N ASP A 36 -15.39 0.93 -9.16
CA ASP A 36 -15.10 -0.38 -8.59
C ASP A 36 -15.67 -0.51 -7.16
N SER A 37 -15.94 0.61 -6.45
CA SER A 37 -16.33 0.61 -5.04
C SER A 37 -17.61 -0.17 -4.77
N LEU A 38 -18.67 0.09 -5.55
CA LEU A 38 -19.95 -0.62 -5.40
C LEU A 38 -19.82 -2.11 -5.74
N ARG A 39 -18.87 -2.49 -6.60
CA ARG A 39 -18.62 -3.89 -6.92
C ARG A 39 -17.90 -4.61 -5.78
N HIS A 40 -16.97 -3.93 -5.11
CA HIS A 40 -16.34 -4.47 -3.90
C HIS A 40 -17.34 -4.56 -2.73
N LEU A 41 -18.23 -3.57 -2.58
CA LEU A 41 -19.32 -3.61 -1.61
C LEU A 41 -20.27 -4.77 -1.87
N ASP A 42 -20.71 -4.92 -3.12
CA ASP A 42 -21.57 -6.02 -3.56
C ASP A 42 -20.94 -7.39 -3.29
N TYR A 43 -19.63 -7.56 -3.53
CA TYR A 43 -18.93 -8.80 -3.18
C TYR A 43 -19.06 -9.09 -1.67
N ALA A 44 -18.72 -8.13 -0.81
CA ALA A 44 -18.83 -8.31 0.64
C ALA A 44 -20.26 -8.63 1.08
N TRP A 45 -21.25 -7.99 0.47
CA TRP A 45 -22.66 -8.27 0.73
C TRP A 45 -23.08 -9.67 0.28
N GLN A 46 -22.73 -10.11 -0.94
CA GLN A 46 -23.03 -11.47 -1.41
C GLN A 46 -22.39 -12.54 -0.51
N LEU A 47 -21.14 -12.35 -0.09
CA LEU A 47 -20.50 -13.26 0.88
C LEU A 47 -21.23 -13.31 2.22
N SER A 48 -21.81 -12.20 2.68
CA SER A 48 -22.64 -12.18 3.90
C SER A 48 -23.89 -13.06 3.78
N LYS A 49 -24.32 -13.35 2.55
CA LYS A 49 -25.43 -14.26 2.22
C LYS A 49 -24.97 -15.70 1.97
N GLY A 50 -23.68 -15.99 2.10
CA GLY A 50 -23.10 -17.28 1.77
C GLY A 50 -22.90 -17.50 0.27
N GLU A 51 -22.97 -16.45 -0.54
CA GLU A 51 -22.82 -16.53 -1.99
C GLU A 51 -21.43 -16.05 -2.45
N PHE A 52 -20.82 -16.80 -3.38
CA PHE A 52 -19.63 -16.32 -4.09
C PHE A 52 -20.06 -15.60 -5.37
N PRO A 53 -19.67 -14.33 -5.56
CA PRO A 53 -20.07 -13.60 -6.76
C PRO A 53 -19.40 -14.20 -7.99
N SER A 54 -20.19 -14.46 -9.03
CA SER A 54 -19.69 -14.80 -10.35
C SER A 54 -19.74 -13.57 -11.26
N TRP A 55 -18.87 -13.52 -12.27
CA TRP A 55 -18.91 -12.43 -13.24
C TRP A 55 -20.23 -12.41 -14.04
N ALA A 56 -20.78 -13.59 -14.35
CA ALA A 56 -21.93 -13.78 -15.25
C ALA A 56 -23.26 -13.42 -14.58
N GLU A 57 -23.42 -13.78 -13.30
CA GLU A 57 -24.60 -13.40 -12.51
C GLU A 57 -24.62 -11.90 -12.19
N GLY A 58 -23.46 -11.26 -12.23
CA GLY A 58 -23.32 -9.84 -11.99
C GLY A 58 -23.51 -9.46 -10.53
N THR A 59 -23.82 -8.19 -10.33
CA THR A 59 -24.05 -7.57 -9.02
C THR A 59 -25.48 -7.82 -8.55
N LYS A 60 -25.67 -8.07 -7.27
CA LYS A 60 -26.96 -8.41 -6.66
C LYS A 60 -27.38 -7.44 -5.54
N ILE A 61 -26.47 -6.56 -5.11
CA ILE A 61 -26.70 -5.58 -4.05
C ILE A 61 -27.93 -4.70 -4.36
N PRO A 62 -28.83 -4.47 -3.38
CA PRO A 62 -30.03 -3.66 -3.56
C PRO A 62 -29.70 -2.16 -3.49
N VAL A 63 -28.95 -1.65 -4.47
CA VAL A 63 -28.62 -0.22 -4.58
C VAL A 63 -29.52 0.43 -5.61
N GLU A 64 -30.35 1.36 -5.16
CA GLU A 64 -31.12 2.25 -6.03
C GLU A 64 -30.37 3.56 -6.29
N LEU A 65 -30.10 3.85 -7.55
CA LEU A 65 -29.52 5.11 -7.98
C LEU A 65 -30.60 6.18 -8.19
N LYS A 66 -30.16 7.44 -8.27
CA LYS A 66 -31.03 8.56 -8.65
C LYS A 66 -31.76 8.23 -9.96
N GLY A 67 -33.08 8.38 -9.96
CA GLY A 67 -33.94 8.05 -11.10
C GLY A 67 -34.48 6.61 -11.10
N GLY A 68 -34.43 5.91 -9.95
CA GLY A 68 -35.04 4.57 -9.79
C GLY A 68 -34.30 3.44 -10.51
N GLN A 69 -33.09 3.71 -11.02
CA GLN A 69 -32.29 2.69 -11.70
C GLN A 69 -31.61 1.80 -10.66
N SER A 70 -31.89 0.50 -10.72
CA SER A 70 -31.16 -0.49 -9.93
C SER A 70 -29.71 -0.63 -10.42
N TRP A 71 -28.78 -0.77 -9.47
CA TRP A 71 -27.40 -1.17 -9.74
C TRP A 71 -27.24 -2.68 -9.94
N SER A 72 -28.27 -3.49 -9.66
CA SER A 72 -28.22 -4.95 -9.87
C SER A 72 -28.07 -5.32 -11.35
N GLY A 73 -27.54 -6.53 -11.60
CA GLY A 73 -27.32 -7.08 -12.93
C GLY A 73 -26.13 -6.48 -13.69
N LYS A 74 -25.38 -5.52 -13.10
CA LYS A 74 -24.14 -5.03 -13.72
C LYS A 74 -23.04 -6.11 -13.62
N PRO A 75 -22.17 -6.27 -14.64
CA PRO A 75 -21.08 -7.24 -14.58
C PRO A 75 -20.20 -7.05 -13.34
N GLN A 76 -19.91 -8.16 -12.67
CA GLN A 76 -19.15 -8.16 -11.43
C GLN A 76 -17.65 -8.32 -11.72
N PHE A 77 -16.99 -7.22 -12.08
CA PHE A 77 -15.58 -7.24 -12.49
C PHE A 77 -14.59 -7.62 -11.39
N VAL A 78 -14.97 -7.54 -10.10
CA VAL A 78 -14.05 -7.83 -9.00
C VAL A 78 -14.15 -9.26 -8.47
N SER A 79 -15.05 -10.11 -9.02
CA SER A 79 -15.21 -11.51 -8.59
C SER A 79 -13.94 -12.35 -8.73
N HIS A 80 -13.03 -11.99 -9.64
CA HIS A 80 -11.73 -12.66 -9.78
C HIS A 80 -10.75 -12.40 -8.61
N HIS A 81 -11.10 -11.51 -7.67
CA HIS A 81 -10.28 -11.27 -6.49
C HIS A 81 -10.61 -12.31 -5.40
N PRO A 82 -9.59 -12.94 -4.78
CA PRO A 82 -9.83 -13.85 -3.68
C PRO A 82 -10.42 -13.15 -2.45
N PRO A 83 -11.06 -13.90 -1.53
CA PRO A 83 -12.13 -13.36 -0.71
C PRO A 83 -11.68 -12.61 0.55
N LEU A 84 -10.40 -12.59 0.93
CA LEU A 84 -10.00 -12.15 2.29
C LEU A 84 -10.51 -10.77 2.66
N TYR A 85 -10.34 -9.79 1.77
CA TYR A 85 -10.81 -8.43 2.01
C TYR A 85 -12.33 -8.40 2.23
N TYR A 86 -13.09 -9.09 1.38
CA TYR A 86 -14.54 -9.11 1.43
C TYR A 86 -15.07 -9.91 2.61
N ALA A 87 -14.40 -11.00 2.99
CA ALA A 87 -14.75 -11.81 4.15
C ALA A 87 -14.61 -11.03 5.46
N VAL A 88 -13.62 -10.14 5.57
CA VAL A 88 -13.48 -9.23 6.72
C VAL A 88 -14.63 -8.21 6.78
N LEU A 89 -15.10 -7.75 5.62
CA LEU A 89 -16.17 -6.75 5.52
C LEU A 89 -17.57 -7.36 5.68
N ALA A 90 -17.78 -8.57 5.16
CA ALA A 90 -19.06 -9.25 5.02
C ALA A 90 -19.96 -9.22 6.28
N PRO A 91 -19.50 -9.58 7.49
CA PRO A 91 -20.38 -9.61 8.66
C PRO A 91 -20.95 -8.23 9.04
N PHE A 92 -20.21 -7.15 8.76
CA PHE A 92 -20.64 -5.79 9.10
C PHE A 92 -21.43 -5.14 7.95
N VAL A 93 -20.95 -5.33 6.71
CA VAL A 93 -21.59 -4.79 5.51
C VAL A 93 -22.95 -5.44 5.28
N GLY A 94 -23.06 -6.75 5.43
CA GLY A 94 -24.33 -7.47 5.32
C GLY A 94 -25.39 -6.90 6.25
N GLN A 95 -25.07 -6.86 7.55
CA GLN A 95 -25.98 -6.34 8.57
C GLN A 95 -26.36 -4.87 8.34
N ALA A 96 -25.40 -4.02 7.96
CA ALA A 96 -25.67 -2.60 7.70
C ALA A 96 -26.61 -2.37 6.52
N ILE A 97 -26.49 -3.18 5.45
CA ILE A 97 -27.36 -3.09 4.28
C ILE A 97 -28.74 -3.71 4.58
N ASP A 98 -28.78 -4.84 5.28
CA ASP A 98 -30.03 -5.56 5.52
C ASP A 98 -30.99 -4.82 6.47
N HIS A 99 -30.46 -4.05 7.42
CA HIS A 99 -31.23 -3.30 8.40
C HIS A 99 -31.35 -1.79 8.09
N GLY A 100 -30.69 -1.32 7.03
CA GLY A 100 -30.49 0.10 6.79
C GLY A 100 -30.49 0.49 5.32
N ASP A 101 -29.95 1.67 5.04
CA ASP A 101 -29.70 2.13 3.67
C ASP A 101 -28.36 1.51 3.20
N TRP A 102 -28.23 1.18 1.91
CA TRP A 102 -26.96 0.72 1.34
C TRP A 102 -25.79 1.69 1.60
N ARG A 103 -26.10 2.97 1.84
CA ARG A 103 -25.14 4.00 2.27
C ARG A 103 -24.47 3.69 3.61
N ASP A 104 -25.20 3.08 4.55
CA ASP A 104 -24.63 2.64 5.84
C ASP A 104 -23.61 1.53 5.60
N GLY A 105 -23.94 0.59 4.70
CA GLY A 105 -22.99 -0.42 4.21
C GLY A 105 -21.74 0.18 3.58
N VAL A 106 -21.88 1.23 2.76
CA VAL A 106 -20.75 1.97 2.19
C VAL A 106 -19.90 2.60 3.28
N PHE A 107 -20.51 3.28 4.24
CA PHE A 107 -19.80 3.95 5.33
C PHE A 107 -19.01 2.94 6.17
N VAL A 108 -19.65 1.85 6.59
CA VAL A 108 -19.02 0.75 7.35
C VAL A 108 -17.85 0.16 6.58
N ALA A 109 -18.03 -0.16 5.29
CA ALA A 109 -16.97 -0.71 4.44
C ALA A 109 -15.76 0.25 4.33
N ARG A 110 -16.00 1.55 4.20
CA ARG A 110 -14.95 2.57 4.15
C ARG A 110 -14.21 2.70 5.48
N VAL A 111 -14.92 2.69 6.61
CA VAL A 111 -14.31 2.73 7.95
C VAL A 111 -13.43 1.50 8.18
N LEU A 112 -13.91 0.31 7.83
CA LEU A 112 -13.11 -0.92 7.93
C LEU A 112 -11.88 -0.88 7.02
N THR A 113 -12.00 -0.29 5.82
CA THR A 113 -10.86 -0.13 4.90
C THR A 113 -9.84 0.89 5.43
N LEU A 114 -10.30 1.97 6.10
CA LEU A 114 -9.43 2.90 6.81
C LEU A 114 -8.68 2.18 7.93
N CYS A 115 -9.34 1.34 8.72
CA CYS A 115 -8.70 0.53 9.77
C CYS A 115 -7.61 -0.39 9.21
N LEU A 116 -7.86 -1.06 8.07
CA LEU A 116 -6.82 -1.82 7.35
C LEU A 116 -5.66 -0.92 6.90
N GLY A 117 -5.98 0.31 6.49
CA GLY A 117 -5.00 1.34 6.19
C GLY A 117 -4.10 1.70 7.39
N VAL A 118 -4.68 1.84 8.59
CA VAL A 118 -3.92 2.04 9.85
C VAL A 118 -2.97 0.87 10.12
N LEU A 119 -3.42 -0.37 9.91
CA LEU A 119 -2.55 -1.54 10.03
C LEU A 119 -1.38 -1.50 9.04
N CYS A 120 -1.60 -1.00 7.82
CA CYS A 120 -0.51 -0.77 6.86
C CYS A 120 0.48 0.27 7.37
N VAL A 121 0.05 1.37 8.00
CA VAL A 121 0.95 2.38 8.56
C VAL A 121 1.84 1.79 9.65
N VAL A 122 1.28 0.95 10.52
CA VAL A 122 2.05 0.22 11.54
C VAL A 122 3.04 -0.75 10.87
N ALA A 123 2.62 -1.47 9.83
CA ALA A 123 3.49 -2.34 9.06
C ALA A 123 4.62 -1.57 8.35
N PHE A 124 4.34 -0.38 7.78
CA PHE A 124 5.35 0.49 7.19
C PHE A 124 6.39 0.89 8.23
N PHE A 125 5.95 1.24 9.44
CA PHE A 125 6.85 1.60 10.53
C PHE A 125 7.75 0.44 10.92
N TRP A 126 7.18 -0.75 11.17
CA TRP A 126 7.95 -1.93 11.54
C TRP A 126 8.93 -2.35 10.43
N THR A 127 8.47 -2.44 9.18
CA THR A 127 9.32 -2.81 8.05
C THR A 127 10.41 -1.77 7.82
N SER A 128 10.10 -0.47 7.97
CA SER A 128 11.11 0.58 7.83
C SER A 128 12.17 0.54 8.93
N TRP A 129 11.78 0.20 10.16
CA TRP A 129 12.71 -0.02 11.27
C TRP A 129 13.63 -1.19 10.98
N VAL A 130 13.04 -2.32 10.56
CA VAL A 130 13.79 -3.52 10.20
C VAL A 130 14.74 -3.22 9.05
N VAL A 131 14.34 -2.51 8.01
CA VAL A 131 15.22 -2.21 6.86
C VAL A 131 16.31 -1.22 7.23
N SER A 132 15.95 -0.07 7.78
CA SER A 132 16.89 1.06 7.91
C SER A 132 17.75 1.00 9.16
N GLN A 133 17.27 0.38 10.25
CA GLN A 133 17.85 0.46 11.61
C GLN A 133 18.13 1.90 12.08
N SER A 134 17.52 2.89 11.43
CA SER A 134 17.70 4.32 11.69
C SER A 134 16.37 4.90 12.12
N PRO A 135 16.26 5.44 13.35
CA PRO A 135 15.03 6.07 13.84
C PRO A 135 14.50 7.16 12.89
N LEU A 136 15.40 7.97 12.35
CA LEU A 136 15.06 9.09 11.46
C LEU A 136 14.52 8.58 10.13
N VAL A 137 15.21 7.64 9.48
CA VAL A 137 14.76 7.04 8.22
C VAL A 137 13.44 6.31 8.42
N THR A 138 13.30 5.57 9.53
CA THR A 138 12.08 4.83 9.87
C THR A 138 10.87 5.75 9.94
N LEU A 139 10.98 6.85 10.69
CA LEU A 139 9.88 7.78 10.84
C LEU A 139 9.57 8.48 9.51
N ALA A 140 10.60 8.93 8.80
CA ALA A 140 10.46 9.60 7.51
C ALA A 140 9.83 8.69 6.44
N SER A 141 10.28 7.44 6.29
CA SER A 141 9.72 6.50 5.31
C SER A 141 8.30 6.11 5.65
N THR A 142 7.97 5.94 6.93
CA THR A 142 6.59 5.69 7.37
C THR A 142 5.68 6.85 6.99
N ALA A 143 6.12 8.09 7.24
CA ALA A 143 5.35 9.28 6.91
C ALA A 143 5.21 9.47 5.39
N VAL A 144 6.25 9.19 4.61
CA VAL A 144 6.19 9.22 3.14
C VAL A 144 5.24 8.15 2.60
N ALA A 145 5.27 6.93 3.13
CA ALA A 145 4.36 5.86 2.74
C ALA A 145 2.90 6.20 3.08
N ALA A 146 2.65 6.68 4.30
CA ALA A 146 1.32 7.04 4.79
C ALA A 146 0.73 8.25 4.06
N SER A 147 1.57 9.20 3.63
CA SER A 147 1.16 10.37 2.84
C SER A 147 1.08 10.10 1.33
N TRP A 148 1.34 8.86 0.87
CA TRP A 148 1.28 8.56 -0.55
C TRP A 148 -0.17 8.62 -1.04
N THR A 149 -0.46 9.55 -1.96
CA THR A 149 -1.83 9.87 -2.41
C THR A 149 -2.64 8.66 -2.89
N PRO A 150 -2.10 7.73 -3.71
CA PRO A 150 -2.83 6.52 -4.13
C PRO A 150 -3.21 5.65 -2.94
N PHE A 151 -2.33 5.55 -1.95
CA PHE A 151 -2.55 4.73 -0.77
C PHE A 151 -3.68 5.32 0.11
N ILE A 152 -3.67 6.63 0.34
CA ILE A 152 -4.76 7.34 1.04
C ILE A 152 -6.10 7.11 0.33
N ARG A 153 -6.12 7.25 -1.00
CA ARG A 153 -7.35 7.07 -1.77
C ARG A 153 -7.93 5.67 -1.66
N VAL A 154 -7.12 4.63 -1.80
CA VAL A 154 -7.63 3.25 -1.65
C VAL A 154 -8.00 2.91 -0.20
N SER A 155 -7.44 3.63 0.77
CA SER A 155 -7.75 3.44 2.19
C SER A 155 -9.04 4.15 2.61
N GLY A 156 -9.43 5.21 1.90
CA GLY A 156 -10.67 5.97 2.14
C GLY A 156 -11.87 5.54 1.29
N ASP A 157 -11.69 4.51 0.46
CA ASP A 157 -12.71 3.95 -0.43
C ASP A 157 -12.76 2.43 -0.27
N ILE A 158 -13.72 1.76 -0.91
CA ILE A 158 -13.94 0.32 -0.76
C ILE A 158 -13.04 -0.43 -1.76
N MET A 159 -11.78 -0.66 -1.41
CA MET A 159 -10.76 -1.26 -2.27
C MET A 159 -9.96 -2.34 -1.54
N ASN A 160 -9.72 -3.48 -2.20
CA ASN A 160 -8.92 -4.58 -1.65
C ASN A 160 -7.40 -4.33 -1.67
N ASP A 161 -6.94 -3.26 -2.34
CA ASP A 161 -5.51 -2.94 -2.49
C ASP A 161 -4.81 -2.74 -1.12
N THR A 162 -5.51 -2.30 -0.08
CA THR A 162 -4.94 -2.11 1.28
C THR A 162 -4.39 -3.42 1.86
N VAL A 163 -5.10 -4.53 1.70
CA VAL A 163 -4.66 -5.86 2.19
C VAL A 163 -3.40 -6.33 1.45
N VAL A 164 -3.32 -6.07 0.13
CA VAL A 164 -2.15 -6.41 -0.68
C VAL A 164 -0.93 -5.60 -0.24
N VAL A 165 -1.12 -4.31 0.05
CA VAL A 165 -0.06 -3.42 0.56
C VAL A 165 0.42 -3.87 1.93
N PHE A 166 -0.49 -4.20 2.83
CA PHE A 166 -0.18 -4.72 4.15
C PHE A 166 0.67 -6.00 4.07
N ALA A 167 0.18 -7.00 3.33
CA ALA A 167 0.88 -8.28 3.17
C ALA A 167 2.25 -8.08 2.52
N THR A 168 2.34 -7.29 1.45
CA THR A 168 3.62 -7.03 0.76
C THR A 168 4.63 -6.35 1.68
N THR A 169 4.18 -5.37 2.46
CA THR A 169 5.02 -4.65 3.42
C THR A 169 5.57 -5.58 4.50
N LEU A 170 4.74 -6.47 5.04
CA LEU A 170 5.17 -7.47 6.02
C LEU A 170 6.11 -8.51 5.39
N THR A 171 5.81 -9.00 4.18
CA THR A 171 6.72 -9.92 3.47
C THR A 171 8.10 -9.29 3.29
N VAL A 172 8.19 -8.01 2.89
CA VAL A 172 9.48 -7.32 2.80
C VAL A 172 10.20 -7.27 4.16
N GLY A 173 9.50 -6.89 5.22
CA GLY A 173 10.10 -6.82 6.56
C GLY A 173 10.59 -8.18 7.05
N ILE A 174 9.78 -9.24 6.91
CA ILE A 174 10.15 -10.61 7.31
C ILE A 174 11.31 -11.14 6.44
N SER A 175 11.28 -10.88 5.12
CA SER A 175 12.38 -11.22 4.21
C SER A 175 13.69 -10.58 4.65
N VAL A 176 13.67 -9.31 5.07
CA VAL A 176 14.89 -8.63 5.56
C VAL A 176 15.34 -9.20 6.91
N VAL A 177 14.41 -9.61 7.78
CA VAL A 177 14.77 -10.35 9.00
C VAL A 177 15.46 -11.67 8.66
N ILE A 178 14.95 -12.44 7.70
CA ILE A 178 15.54 -13.71 7.25
C ILE A 178 16.94 -13.47 6.65
N LEU A 179 17.11 -12.48 5.78
CA LEU A 179 18.41 -12.15 5.18
C LEU A 179 19.49 -11.79 6.22
N ARG A 180 19.08 -11.18 7.33
CA ARG A 180 20.00 -10.73 8.40
C ARG A 180 20.23 -11.75 9.49
N GLN A 181 19.22 -12.57 9.81
CA GLN A 181 19.25 -13.47 10.96
C GLN A 181 19.30 -14.95 10.59
N GLY A 182 19.32 -15.26 9.30
CA GLY A 182 19.22 -16.62 8.78
C GLY A 182 17.79 -17.16 8.78
N ILE A 183 17.65 -18.37 8.26
CA ILE A 183 16.37 -19.06 8.16
C ILE A 183 16.03 -19.64 9.53
N LYS A 184 14.91 -19.18 10.12
CA LYS A 184 14.37 -19.72 11.38
C LYS A 184 12.92 -20.18 11.18
N PRO A 185 12.47 -21.27 11.83
CA PRO A 185 11.09 -21.76 11.70
C PRO A 185 10.03 -20.69 11.97
N THR A 186 10.24 -19.84 12.99
CA THR A 186 9.31 -18.74 13.31
C THR A 186 9.16 -17.75 12.15
N TYR A 187 10.26 -17.38 11.47
CA TYR A 187 10.20 -16.43 10.35
C TYR A 187 9.58 -17.06 9.11
N VAL A 188 9.86 -18.34 8.88
CA VAL A 188 9.23 -19.11 7.79
C VAL A 188 7.72 -19.23 8.04
N PHE A 189 7.30 -19.56 9.26
CA PHE A 189 5.88 -19.61 9.62
C PHE A 189 5.17 -18.27 9.41
N LEU A 190 5.76 -17.18 9.92
CA LEU A 190 5.20 -15.83 9.72
C LEU A 190 5.15 -15.45 8.23
N LEU A 191 6.20 -15.77 7.48
CA LEU A 191 6.24 -15.53 6.04
C LEU A 191 5.17 -16.33 5.30
N SER A 192 4.97 -17.61 5.65
CA SER A 192 3.93 -18.47 5.10
C SER A 192 2.54 -17.90 5.36
N LEU A 193 2.27 -17.45 6.58
CA LEU A 193 0.98 -16.84 6.95
C LEU A 193 0.74 -15.55 6.15
N VAL A 194 1.73 -14.66 6.07
CA VAL A 194 1.61 -13.41 5.32
C VAL A 194 1.45 -13.66 3.82
N CYS A 195 2.18 -14.63 3.25
CA CYS A 195 2.02 -15.02 1.85
C CYS A 195 0.63 -15.64 1.58
N ALA A 196 0.09 -16.44 2.50
CA ALA A 196 -1.27 -16.94 2.39
C ALA A 196 -2.30 -15.81 2.40
N LEU A 197 -2.17 -14.83 3.32
CA LEU A 197 -3.02 -13.64 3.34
C LEU A 197 -2.90 -12.83 2.04
N GLY A 198 -1.69 -12.64 1.53
CA GLY A 198 -1.43 -11.97 0.26
C GLY A 198 -2.09 -12.69 -0.91
N MET A 199 -1.92 -14.01 -1.02
CA MET A 199 -2.54 -14.84 -2.05
C MET A 199 -4.07 -14.89 -1.94
N LEU A 200 -4.63 -14.73 -0.74
CA LEU A 200 -6.06 -14.58 -0.50
C LEU A 200 -6.59 -13.15 -0.73
N SER A 201 -5.74 -12.19 -1.10
CA SER A 201 -6.14 -10.82 -1.39
C SER A 201 -6.14 -10.50 -2.89
N ARG A 202 -5.13 -10.98 -3.62
CA ARG A 202 -4.99 -10.72 -5.07
C ARG A 202 -4.02 -11.69 -5.75
N ALA A 203 -4.37 -12.11 -6.97
CA ALA A 203 -3.53 -13.00 -7.78
C ALA A 203 -2.12 -12.45 -8.07
N THR A 204 -1.99 -11.12 -8.24
CA THR A 204 -0.69 -10.48 -8.50
C THR A 204 0.29 -10.63 -7.34
N TYR A 205 -0.17 -11.03 -6.15
CA TYR A 205 0.70 -11.31 -5.00
C TYR A 205 1.65 -12.48 -5.26
N VAL A 206 1.33 -13.37 -6.21
CA VAL A 206 2.16 -14.54 -6.53
C VAL A 206 3.62 -14.16 -6.84
N GLY A 207 3.86 -13.02 -7.48
CA GLY A 207 5.22 -12.55 -7.72
C GLY A 207 5.95 -12.12 -6.45
N ILE A 208 5.25 -11.52 -5.49
CA ILE A 208 5.81 -11.16 -4.18
C ILE A 208 6.19 -12.42 -3.39
N MET A 209 5.34 -13.46 -3.46
CA MET A 209 5.64 -14.77 -2.90
C MET A 209 6.91 -15.38 -3.54
N PHE A 210 7.04 -15.35 -4.87
CA PHE A 210 8.26 -15.85 -5.53
C PHE A 210 9.51 -15.06 -5.17
N ILE A 211 9.42 -13.74 -4.99
CA ILE A 211 10.54 -12.94 -4.47
C ILE A 211 10.97 -13.43 -3.08
N SER A 212 10.03 -13.84 -2.23
CA SER A 212 10.35 -14.41 -0.92
C SER A 212 11.12 -15.75 -1.02
N PHE A 213 10.89 -16.54 -2.07
CA PHE A 213 11.66 -17.76 -2.32
C PHE A 213 13.11 -17.43 -2.67
N VAL A 214 13.32 -16.43 -3.52
CA VAL A 214 14.67 -15.92 -3.84
C VAL A 214 15.38 -15.46 -2.58
N VAL A 215 14.68 -14.77 -1.67
CA VAL A 215 15.23 -14.37 -0.37
C VAL A 215 15.68 -15.56 0.46
N ILE A 216 14.86 -16.61 0.56
CA ILE A 216 15.22 -17.84 1.30
C ILE A 216 16.47 -18.48 0.68
N ILE A 217 16.58 -18.57 -0.64
CA ILE A 217 17.75 -19.11 -1.34
C ILE A 217 19.01 -18.27 -1.04
N VAL A 218 18.89 -16.93 -1.11
CA VAL A 218 19.99 -16.01 -0.82
C VAL A 218 20.41 -16.09 0.66
N ALA A 219 19.47 -16.27 1.58
CA ALA A 219 19.79 -16.46 2.99
C ALA A 219 20.51 -17.79 3.24
N ALA A 220 20.06 -18.87 2.63
CA ALA A 220 20.70 -20.19 2.73
C ALA A 220 22.12 -20.21 2.14
N SER A 221 22.34 -19.50 1.03
CA SER A 221 23.68 -19.46 0.40
C SER A 221 24.75 -18.82 1.29
N ARG A 222 24.35 -18.09 2.35
CA ARG A 222 25.25 -17.47 3.33
C ARG A 222 25.60 -18.35 4.53
N GLU A 223 24.86 -19.45 4.73
CA GLU A 223 25.15 -20.35 5.85
C GLU A 223 26.46 -21.13 5.60
N ALA A 224 27.18 -21.46 6.68
CA ALA A 224 28.47 -22.15 6.61
C ALA A 224 28.31 -23.61 6.14
N ASN A 225 27.28 -24.31 6.64
CA ASN A 225 26.97 -25.67 6.24
C ASN A 225 26.01 -25.67 5.04
N LYS A 226 26.55 -25.83 3.83
CA LYS A 226 25.77 -25.77 2.59
C LYS A 226 24.69 -26.86 2.48
N LYS A 227 24.93 -28.06 3.01
CA LYS A 227 23.96 -29.17 2.94
C LYS A 227 22.73 -28.87 3.80
N ASP A 228 22.95 -28.53 5.07
CA ASP A 228 21.87 -28.16 5.99
C ASP A 228 21.08 -26.94 5.49
N ALA A 229 21.79 -25.92 5.00
CA ALA A 229 21.19 -24.72 4.44
C ALA A 229 20.31 -25.01 3.20
N PHE A 230 20.77 -25.91 2.32
CA PHE A 230 19.97 -26.36 1.17
C PHE A 230 18.67 -27.02 1.63
N PHE A 231 18.73 -28.00 2.54
CA PHE A 231 17.52 -28.67 3.05
C PHE A 231 16.57 -27.69 3.75
N LYS A 232 17.08 -26.80 4.61
CA LYS A 232 16.28 -25.74 5.25
C LYS A 232 15.59 -24.85 4.21
N SER A 233 16.30 -24.47 3.15
CA SER A 233 15.74 -23.61 2.10
C SER A 233 14.59 -24.30 1.35
N VAL A 234 14.76 -25.58 0.98
CA VAL A 234 13.75 -26.38 0.29
C VAL A 234 12.52 -26.55 1.18
N ILE A 235 12.70 -26.96 2.44
CA ILE A 235 11.59 -27.12 3.39
C ILE A 235 10.86 -25.78 3.58
N SER A 236 11.60 -24.68 3.70
CA SER A 236 11.00 -23.35 3.92
C SER A 236 10.19 -22.89 2.70
N ILE A 237 10.71 -23.05 1.49
CA ILE A 237 10.00 -22.71 0.25
C ILE A 237 8.75 -23.59 0.09
N LEU A 238 8.88 -24.90 0.30
CA LEU A 238 7.75 -25.82 0.25
C LEU A 238 6.69 -25.45 1.29
N THR A 239 7.09 -25.07 2.50
CA THR A 239 6.16 -24.63 3.54
C THR A 239 5.39 -23.37 3.12
N VAL A 240 6.09 -22.32 2.65
CA VAL A 240 5.44 -21.08 2.19
C VAL A 240 4.50 -21.36 1.02
N PHE A 241 4.94 -22.18 0.06
CA PHE A 241 4.16 -22.55 -1.12
C PHE A 241 2.90 -23.35 -0.73
N VAL A 242 3.06 -24.45 0.01
CA VAL A 242 1.95 -25.34 0.42
C VAL A 242 0.94 -24.58 1.26
N VAL A 243 1.36 -23.78 2.24
CA VAL A 243 0.43 -22.99 3.06
C VAL A 243 -0.34 -21.98 2.22
N SER A 244 0.33 -21.29 1.28
CA SER A 244 -0.33 -20.31 0.41
C SER A 244 -1.32 -20.95 -0.58
N VAL A 245 -0.95 -22.11 -1.16
CA VAL A 245 -1.81 -22.88 -2.07
C VAL A 245 -2.96 -23.53 -1.32
N ALA A 246 -2.74 -24.10 -0.14
CA ALA A 246 -3.81 -24.67 0.68
C ALA A 246 -4.84 -23.59 1.07
N ALA A 247 -4.36 -22.40 1.44
CA ALA A 247 -5.23 -21.29 1.83
C ALA A 247 -6.07 -20.73 0.67
N SER A 248 -5.49 -20.60 -0.53
CA SER A 248 -6.11 -19.85 -1.65
C SER A 248 -6.41 -20.66 -2.91
N GLY A 249 -5.88 -21.87 -3.02
CA GLY A 249 -5.95 -22.71 -4.21
C GLY A 249 -7.36 -23.12 -4.59
N TRP A 250 -8.22 -23.36 -3.59
CA TRP A 250 -9.65 -23.65 -3.82
C TRP A 250 -10.35 -22.52 -4.59
N PHE A 251 -10.03 -21.25 -4.27
CA PHE A 251 -10.62 -20.09 -4.93
C PHE A 251 -10.13 -19.99 -6.37
N TYR A 252 -8.82 -20.11 -6.59
CA TYR A 252 -8.24 -20.03 -7.94
C TYR A 252 -8.70 -21.18 -8.84
N TYR A 253 -8.87 -22.37 -8.27
CA TYR A 253 -9.43 -23.52 -8.98
C TYR A 253 -10.91 -23.30 -9.33
N GLY A 254 -11.72 -22.80 -8.38
CA GLY A 254 -13.12 -22.44 -8.67
C GLY A 254 -13.23 -21.37 -9.75
N ASN A 255 -12.38 -20.34 -9.70
CA ASN A 255 -12.32 -19.32 -10.74
C ASN A 255 -11.90 -19.88 -12.11
N TYR A 256 -11.00 -20.87 -12.14
CA TYR A 256 -10.65 -21.60 -13.37
C TYR A 256 -11.84 -22.40 -13.93
N LEU A 257 -12.59 -23.11 -13.09
CA LEU A 257 -13.78 -23.85 -13.54
C LEU A 257 -14.86 -22.92 -14.11
N GLN A 258 -15.04 -21.74 -13.54
CA GLN A 258 -16.05 -20.78 -13.99
C GLN A 258 -15.66 -20.01 -15.27
N SER A 259 -14.37 -19.75 -15.47
CA SER A 259 -13.92 -18.80 -16.51
C SER A 259 -12.89 -19.36 -17.50
N GLY A 260 -12.34 -20.54 -17.25
CA GLY A 260 -11.19 -21.09 -17.96
C GLY A 260 -9.84 -20.45 -17.59
N PHE A 261 -9.82 -19.48 -16.66
CA PHE A 261 -8.61 -18.78 -16.25
C PHE A 261 -8.42 -18.80 -14.74
N TRP A 262 -7.18 -18.99 -14.29
CA TRP A 262 -6.87 -19.01 -12.85
C TRP A 262 -7.03 -17.64 -12.19
N TYR A 263 -6.67 -16.55 -12.87
CA TYR A 263 -6.52 -15.21 -12.26
C TYR A 263 -7.40 -14.13 -12.89
N ARG A 264 -8.37 -14.53 -13.72
CA ARG A 264 -9.33 -13.65 -14.42
C ARG A 264 -10.70 -14.28 -14.36
N ASN A 265 -11.76 -13.47 -14.44
CA ASN A 265 -13.14 -13.93 -14.44
C ASN A 265 -13.82 -13.88 -15.81
N SER A 266 -13.08 -13.56 -16.88
CA SER A 266 -13.63 -13.37 -18.23
C SER A 266 -12.55 -13.36 -19.32
N ASP A 267 -12.96 -13.64 -20.56
CA ASP A 267 -12.11 -13.48 -21.74
C ASP A 267 -11.77 -12.00 -21.98
N GLN A 268 -10.51 -11.72 -22.29
CA GLN A 268 -10.01 -10.39 -22.60
C GLN A 268 -10.68 -9.77 -23.83
N SER A 269 -11.02 -10.60 -24.83
CA SER A 269 -11.65 -10.13 -26.08
C SER A 269 -13.03 -9.52 -25.77
N TRP A 270 -13.84 -10.26 -25.01
CA TRP A 270 -15.16 -9.84 -24.55
C TRP A 270 -15.09 -8.61 -23.66
N VAL A 271 -14.18 -8.56 -22.67
CA VAL A 271 -14.06 -7.38 -21.80
C VAL A 271 -13.60 -6.16 -22.58
N ALA A 272 -12.70 -6.35 -23.54
CA ALA A 272 -12.25 -5.29 -24.42
C ALA A 272 -13.42 -4.72 -25.24
N GLU A 273 -14.25 -5.58 -25.82
CA GLU A 273 -15.45 -5.19 -26.58
C GLU A 273 -16.48 -4.49 -25.69
N ALA A 274 -16.87 -5.10 -24.57
CA ALA A 274 -17.83 -4.56 -23.63
C ALA A 274 -17.40 -3.21 -23.02
N GLN A 275 -16.09 -2.93 -22.97
CA GLN A 275 -15.55 -1.66 -22.48
C GLN A 275 -15.12 -0.70 -23.60
N GLY A 276 -15.29 -1.07 -24.88
CA GLY A 276 -14.83 -0.28 -26.03
C GLY A 276 -13.31 -0.03 -26.03
N ARG A 277 -12.51 -0.95 -25.48
CA ARG A 277 -11.06 -0.81 -25.34
C ARG A 277 -10.34 -1.59 -26.42
N LYS A 278 -9.34 -0.96 -27.06
CA LYS A 278 -8.43 -1.65 -27.98
C LYS A 278 -7.40 -2.48 -27.22
N LEU A 279 -7.22 -3.74 -27.62
CA LEU A 279 -6.15 -4.59 -27.11
C LEU A 279 -4.77 -3.99 -27.44
N ARG A 280 -3.88 -3.97 -26.45
CA ARG A 280 -2.49 -3.50 -26.60
C ARG A 280 -1.53 -4.69 -26.64
N GLY A 281 -0.66 -4.70 -27.65
CA GLY A 281 0.45 -5.65 -27.73
C GLY A 281 1.54 -5.38 -26.69
N TRP A 282 2.39 -6.38 -26.45
CA TRP A 282 3.51 -6.29 -25.52
C TRP A 282 4.44 -5.12 -25.83
N TRP A 283 4.91 -5.02 -27.07
CA TRP A 283 5.88 -4.01 -27.47
C TRP A 283 5.35 -2.58 -27.25
N LYS A 284 4.11 -2.31 -27.67
CA LYS A 284 3.45 -1.01 -27.45
C LYS A 284 3.26 -0.67 -25.96
N THR A 285 3.10 -1.68 -25.12
CA THR A 285 2.92 -1.50 -23.67
C THR A 285 4.26 -1.24 -22.99
N LEU A 286 5.30 -1.96 -23.39
CA LEU A 286 6.67 -1.85 -22.87
C LEU A 286 7.33 -0.53 -23.29
N THR A 287 7.15 -0.07 -24.52
CA THR A 287 7.73 1.21 -25.00
C THR A 287 6.91 2.43 -24.60
N SER A 288 5.74 2.24 -23.98
CA SER A 288 4.95 3.36 -23.47
C SER A 288 5.62 4.00 -22.25
N VAL A 289 5.75 5.32 -22.24
CA VAL A 289 6.21 6.09 -21.07
C VAL A 289 5.19 6.05 -19.91
N THR A 290 3.93 5.72 -20.21
CA THR A 290 2.85 5.78 -19.23
C THR A 290 3.07 4.88 -18.00
N PRO A 291 3.46 3.60 -18.13
CA PRO A 291 3.65 2.73 -16.98
C PRO A 291 4.72 3.22 -16.02
N TYR A 292 5.87 3.64 -16.56
CA TYR A 292 7.00 4.17 -15.79
C TYR A 292 6.68 5.48 -15.09
N THR A 293 5.77 6.28 -15.65
CA THR A 293 5.32 7.53 -15.03
C THR A 293 4.18 7.38 -14.03
N GLN A 294 3.58 6.20 -13.85
CA GLN A 294 2.48 6.05 -12.88
C GLN A 294 2.97 6.20 -11.44
N ILE A 295 4.14 5.68 -11.10
CA ILE A 295 4.74 5.84 -9.76
C ILE A 295 4.89 7.34 -9.45
N LEU A 296 5.42 8.08 -10.42
CA LEU A 296 5.65 9.52 -10.33
C LEU A 296 4.34 10.30 -10.22
N LYS A 297 3.36 10.01 -11.08
CA LYS A 297 2.02 10.59 -11.03
C LYS A 297 1.28 10.26 -9.73
N GLY A 298 1.66 9.16 -9.08
CA GLY A 298 1.14 8.76 -7.79
C GLY A 298 1.71 9.58 -6.66
N PHE A 299 3.02 9.87 -6.68
CA PHE A 299 3.73 10.39 -5.51
C PHE A 299 3.08 11.62 -4.87
N TYR A 300 2.92 12.70 -5.64
CA TYR A 300 2.19 13.90 -5.18
C TYR A 300 0.87 14.15 -5.93
N GLY A 301 0.35 13.13 -6.63
CA GLY A 301 -0.87 13.22 -7.44
C GLY A 301 -0.71 14.08 -8.70
N ARG A 302 -1.82 14.32 -9.41
CA ARG A 302 -1.78 14.82 -10.80
C ARG A 302 -1.95 16.32 -11.00
N ALA A 303 -2.69 17.04 -10.15
CA ALA A 303 -3.03 18.44 -10.43
C ALA A 303 -3.65 19.16 -9.22
N TRP A 304 -2.84 19.57 -8.24
CA TRP A 304 -3.28 20.48 -7.18
C TRP A 304 -2.56 21.83 -7.20
N ILE A 305 -1.44 21.95 -7.89
CA ILE A 305 -0.86 23.24 -8.29
C ILE A 305 -1.41 23.58 -9.67
N LYS A 306 -2.03 24.76 -9.84
CA LYS A 306 -2.61 25.25 -11.11
C LYS A 306 -1.58 25.42 -12.26
N TRP A 307 -0.29 25.18 -12.01
CA TRP A 307 0.77 25.28 -12.99
C TRP A 307 0.84 24.03 -13.88
N GLY A 308 -0.13 23.83 -14.77
CA GLY A 308 -0.06 22.79 -15.81
C GLY A 308 0.31 21.39 -15.29
N SER A 309 1.45 20.85 -15.72
CA SER A 309 2.02 19.53 -15.33
C SER A 309 2.75 19.52 -13.96
N GLY A 310 2.70 20.61 -13.20
CA GLY A 310 3.61 20.93 -12.09
C GLY A 310 3.82 19.83 -11.04
N ASN A 311 2.77 19.14 -10.59
CA ASN A 311 2.91 18.10 -9.57
C ASN A 311 3.72 16.88 -10.05
N VAL A 312 3.56 16.54 -11.33
CA VAL A 312 4.33 15.46 -11.95
C VAL A 312 5.79 15.88 -12.01
N ASN A 313 6.08 17.16 -12.27
CA ASN A 313 7.45 17.69 -12.27
C ASN A 313 8.08 17.64 -10.88
N ILE A 314 7.37 17.99 -9.81
CA ILE A 314 7.87 17.83 -8.43
C ILE A 314 8.18 16.36 -8.14
N SER A 315 7.29 15.44 -8.55
CA SER A 315 7.48 14.00 -8.36
C SER A 315 8.69 13.48 -9.15
N TRP A 316 8.94 14.00 -10.36
CA TRP A 316 10.15 13.75 -11.13
C TRP A 316 11.39 14.24 -10.41
N VAL A 317 11.42 15.50 -9.96
CA VAL A 317 12.57 16.10 -9.25
C VAL A 317 12.92 15.28 -8.02
N VAL A 318 11.93 14.95 -7.18
CA VAL A 318 12.16 14.15 -5.97
C VAL A 318 12.66 12.74 -6.32
N SER A 319 12.12 12.11 -7.36
CA SER A 319 12.53 10.76 -7.75
C SER A 319 13.93 10.72 -8.35
N ILE A 320 14.26 11.65 -9.25
CA ILE A 320 15.59 11.76 -9.85
C ILE A 320 16.62 12.09 -8.76
N ALA A 321 16.34 13.07 -7.88
CA ALA A 321 17.21 13.39 -6.76
C ALA A 321 17.41 12.18 -5.83
N SER A 322 16.33 11.44 -5.54
CA SER A 322 16.42 10.24 -4.69
C SER A 322 17.27 9.15 -5.31
N LEU A 323 17.11 8.89 -6.62
CA LEU A 323 17.92 7.93 -7.37
C LEU A 323 19.39 8.37 -7.46
N ALA A 324 19.66 9.66 -7.67
CA ALA A 324 21.02 10.19 -7.70
C ALA A 324 21.73 10.01 -6.35
N VAL A 325 21.04 10.27 -5.23
CA VAL A 325 21.59 10.05 -3.89
C VAL A 325 21.82 8.56 -3.61
N LEU A 326 20.91 7.69 -4.02
CA LEU A 326 21.11 6.24 -3.90
C LEU A 326 22.31 5.76 -4.73
N ALA A 327 22.44 6.22 -5.98
CA ALA A 327 23.57 5.89 -6.84
C ALA A 327 24.89 6.37 -6.23
N PHE A 328 24.93 7.62 -5.73
CA PHE A 328 26.09 8.17 -5.02
C PHE A 328 26.45 7.34 -3.78
N ALA A 329 25.45 6.99 -2.96
CA ALA A 329 25.64 6.16 -1.77
C ALA A 329 26.18 4.76 -2.12
N ALA A 330 25.62 4.13 -3.17
CA ALA A 330 26.06 2.83 -3.66
C ALA A 330 27.50 2.89 -4.18
N ILE A 331 27.85 3.87 -5.03
CA ILE A 331 29.21 4.05 -5.54
C ILE A 331 30.20 4.27 -4.39
N LYS A 332 29.85 5.10 -3.42
CA LYS A 332 30.68 5.35 -2.24
C LYS A 332 30.88 4.08 -1.39
N SER A 333 29.81 3.32 -1.16
CA SER A 333 29.86 2.04 -0.43
C SER A 333 30.71 1.01 -1.18
N PHE A 334 30.64 0.98 -2.51
CA PHE A 334 31.41 0.07 -3.36
C PHE A 334 32.90 0.39 -3.26
N ARG A 335 33.26 1.67 -3.40
CA ARG A 335 34.65 2.14 -3.28
C ARG A 335 35.27 1.89 -1.91
N ARG A 336 34.47 1.81 -0.86
CA ARG A 336 34.92 1.54 0.52
C ARG A 336 34.91 0.06 0.90
N ASN A 337 34.47 -0.82 0.00
CA ASN A 337 34.22 -2.23 0.29
C ASN A 337 33.28 -2.45 1.49
N GLU A 338 32.37 -1.49 1.71
CA GLU A 338 31.42 -1.45 2.84
C GLU A 338 30.06 -2.06 2.45
N PHE A 339 30.01 -2.94 1.43
CA PHE A 339 28.79 -3.52 0.83
C PHE A 339 28.02 -4.49 1.76
N LYS A 340 27.97 -4.19 3.06
CA LYS A 340 27.12 -4.86 4.04
C LYS A 340 25.67 -4.49 3.72
N ASN A 341 24.81 -5.48 3.43
CA ASN A 341 23.38 -5.35 3.07
C ASN A 341 23.02 -5.09 1.58
N TRP A 342 23.91 -5.41 0.63
CA TRP A 342 23.58 -5.28 -0.80
C TRP A 342 22.37 -6.10 -1.25
N ASP A 343 22.14 -7.23 -0.60
CA ASP A 343 20.99 -8.12 -0.77
C ASP A 343 19.67 -7.45 -0.41
N VAL A 344 19.65 -6.61 0.63
CA VAL A 344 18.45 -5.84 0.98
C VAL A 344 18.17 -4.82 -0.11
N GLY A 345 19.20 -4.11 -0.60
CA GLY A 345 19.06 -3.19 -1.73
C GLY A 345 18.56 -3.90 -3.00
N LEU A 346 19.12 -5.08 -3.31
CA LEU A 346 18.70 -5.89 -4.45
C LEU A 346 17.26 -6.40 -4.29
N LEU A 347 16.84 -6.84 -3.11
CA LEU A 347 15.47 -7.23 -2.81
C LEU A 347 14.48 -6.10 -3.13
N LEU A 348 14.77 -4.88 -2.64
CA LEU A 348 13.91 -3.72 -2.88
C LEU A 348 13.85 -3.37 -4.37
N LEU A 349 14.98 -3.49 -5.09
CA LEU A 349 15.04 -3.27 -6.54
C LEU A 349 14.24 -4.32 -7.33
N ILE A 350 14.39 -5.60 -7.00
CA ILE A 350 13.62 -6.70 -7.61
C ILE A 350 12.12 -6.47 -7.36
N LEU A 351 11.73 -6.07 -6.15
CA LEU A 351 10.35 -5.77 -5.81
C LEU A 351 9.79 -4.62 -6.65
N LEU A 352 10.55 -3.53 -6.81
CA LEU A 352 10.15 -2.41 -7.65
C LEU A 352 10.01 -2.84 -9.11
N GLY A 353 10.98 -3.59 -9.64
CA GLY A 353 10.96 -4.13 -11.00
C GLY A 353 9.77 -5.05 -11.24
N ALA A 354 9.46 -5.94 -10.29
CA ALA A 354 8.31 -6.84 -10.36
C ALA A 354 6.98 -6.08 -10.39
N ASN A 355 6.82 -5.03 -9.59
CA ASN A 355 5.61 -4.19 -9.61
C ASN A 355 5.43 -3.48 -10.96
N ILE A 356 6.51 -2.92 -11.52
CA ILE A 356 6.48 -2.32 -12.86
C ILE A 356 6.12 -3.38 -13.91
N PHE A 357 6.72 -4.55 -13.82
CA PHE A 357 6.43 -5.68 -14.70
C PHE A 357 4.96 -6.10 -14.63
N PHE A 358 4.40 -6.28 -13.43
CA PHE A 358 2.98 -6.64 -13.26
C PHE A 358 2.04 -5.57 -13.81
N GLN A 359 2.38 -4.29 -13.67
CA GLN A 359 1.60 -3.23 -14.28
C GLN A 359 1.63 -3.29 -15.81
N ILE A 360 2.80 -3.56 -16.41
CA ILE A 360 2.95 -3.73 -17.87
C ILE A 360 2.16 -4.98 -18.31
N TRP A 361 2.30 -6.09 -17.59
CA TRP A 361 1.55 -7.32 -17.85
C TRP A 361 0.04 -7.08 -17.79
N HIS A 362 -0.45 -6.38 -16.76
CA HIS A 362 -1.87 -6.08 -16.63
C HIS A 362 -2.36 -5.17 -17.76
N ALA A 363 -1.54 -4.20 -18.18
CA ALA A 363 -1.89 -3.29 -19.26
C ALA A 363 -1.79 -3.93 -20.66
N LYS A 364 -1.09 -5.06 -20.80
CA LYS A 364 -1.13 -5.89 -22.01
C LYS A 364 -2.56 -6.43 -22.18
N GLY A 365 -3.15 -6.17 -23.34
CA GLY A 365 -4.57 -6.41 -23.59
C GLY A 365 -5.43 -5.18 -23.30
N TYR A 366 -6.45 -5.31 -22.46
CA TYR A 366 -7.46 -4.26 -22.21
C TYR A 366 -7.21 -3.42 -20.94
N GLY A 367 -6.23 -3.78 -20.13
CA GLY A 367 -5.97 -3.13 -18.85
C GLY A 367 -5.50 -1.68 -19.02
N ALA A 368 -6.04 -0.77 -18.21
CA ALA A 368 -5.53 0.59 -18.12
C ALA A 368 -4.29 0.64 -17.21
N PHE A 369 -3.34 1.52 -17.52
CA PHE A 369 -2.31 1.87 -16.56
C PHE A 369 -2.94 2.60 -15.38
N ASN A 370 -2.83 2.02 -14.19
CA ASN A 370 -3.40 2.58 -12.98
C ASN A 370 -2.33 2.57 -11.88
N VAL A 371 -2.21 3.70 -11.20
CA VAL A 371 -1.28 3.88 -10.08
C VAL A 371 -1.56 2.91 -8.93
N ARG A 372 -2.78 2.35 -8.81
CA ARG A 372 -3.06 1.33 -7.79
C ARG A 372 -2.19 0.07 -7.97
N TYR A 373 -1.77 -0.26 -9.19
CA TYR A 373 -0.96 -1.46 -9.45
C TYR A 373 0.48 -1.35 -8.96
N VAL A 374 0.94 -0.16 -8.58
CA VAL A 374 2.26 0.05 -7.95
C VAL A 374 2.18 0.22 -6.45
N LEU A 375 0.99 0.12 -5.85
CA LEU A 375 0.82 0.19 -4.40
C LEU A 375 1.66 -0.84 -3.63
N PRO A 376 1.89 -2.08 -4.09
CA PRO A 376 2.78 -2.99 -3.37
C PRO A 376 4.24 -2.48 -3.29
N ALA A 377 4.65 -1.56 -4.16
CA ALA A 377 5.95 -0.89 -4.10
C ALA A 377 5.99 0.33 -3.15
N THR A 378 4.90 0.65 -2.41
CA THR A 378 4.82 1.82 -1.49
C THR A 378 6.04 1.91 -0.59
N ILE A 379 6.35 0.81 0.10
CA ILE A 379 7.43 0.80 1.10
C ILE A 379 8.80 1.02 0.46
N VAL A 380 9.04 0.51 -0.76
CA VAL A 380 10.30 0.68 -1.49
C VAL A 380 10.51 2.14 -1.89
N VAL A 381 9.47 2.75 -2.46
CA VAL A 381 9.48 4.17 -2.86
C VAL A 381 9.69 5.04 -1.62
N ALA A 382 8.97 4.76 -0.54
CA ALA A 382 9.04 5.53 0.68
C ALA A 382 10.42 5.45 1.37
N LEU A 383 11.00 4.25 1.46
CA LEU A 383 12.36 4.04 1.95
C LEU A 383 13.40 4.78 1.10
N THR A 384 13.25 4.72 -0.22
CA THR A 384 14.14 5.41 -1.16
C THR A 384 14.12 6.91 -0.93
N VAL A 385 12.94 7.53 -0.91
CA VAL A 385 12.80 8.97 -0.73
C VAL A 385 13.27 9.41 0.67
N ALA A 386 12.88 8.67 1.72
CA ALA A 386 13.28 9.01 3.08
C ALA A 386 14.79 8.85 3.33
N PHE A 387 15.40 7.79 2.80
CA PHE A 387 16.85 7.61 2.87
C PHE A 387 17.56 8.78 2.18
N SER A 388 17.13 9.13 0.96
CA SER A 388 17.76 10.21 0.22
C SER A 388 17.57 11.58 0.88
N ALA A 389 16.40 11.84 1.46
CA ALA A 389 16.11 13.07 2.20
C ALA A 389 16.95 13.21 3.49
N THR A 390 17.39 12.09 4.07
CA THR A 390 18.13 12.05 5.34
C THR A 390 19.63 11.79 5.17
N TYR A 391 20.07 11.50 3.95
CA TYR A 391 21.45 11.07 3.65
C TYR A 391 22.49 12.15 3.99
N PHE A 392 22.27 13.39 3.54
CA PHE A 392 23.21 14.49 3.76
C PHE A 392 22.94 15.18 5.09
N ARG A 393 23.83 14.96 6.06
CA ARG A 393 23.67 15.47 7.44
C ARG A 393 23.28 16.94 7.49
N ALA A 394 23.96 17.84 6.76
CA ALA A 394 23.69 19.27 6.83
C ALA A 394 22.21 19.62 6.54
N VAL A 395 21.66 19.07 5.46
CA VAL A 395 20.33 19.41 4.94
C VAL A 395 19.24 18.38 5.28
N ALA A 396 19.56 17.35 6.06
CA ALA A 396 18.64 16.25 6.33
C ALA A 396 17.28 16.69 6.93
N ILE A 397 17.27 17.67 7.83
CA ILE A 397 16.03 18.18 8.47
C ILE A 397 15.21 19.00 7.48
N PRO A 398 15.74 20.09 6.90
CA PRO A 398 14.93 20.90 5.99
C PRO A 398 14.42 20.07 4.80
N LEU A 399 15.23 19.14 4.27
CA LEU A 399 14.79 18.28 3.17
C LEU A 399 13.72 17.28 3.60
N THR A 400 13.87 16.63 4.76
CA THR A 400 12.83 15.73 5.29
C THR A 400 11.55 16.50 5.58
N TRP A 401 11.63 17.66 6.23
CA TRP A 401 10.47 18.52 6.48
C TRP A 401 9.77 18.94 5.20
N ALA A 402 10.51 19.33 4.17
CA ALA A 402 9.95 19.68 2.86
C ALA A 402 9.22 18.49 2.24
N VAL A 403 9.85 17.31 2.18
CA VAL A 403 9.24 16.08 1.64
C VAL A 403 7.95 15.72 2.38
N LEU A 404 7.97 15.75 3.72
CA LEU A 404 6.78 15.41 4.52
C LEU A 404 5.67 16.44 4.34
N THR A 405 6.00 17.72 4.38
CA THR A 405 5.02 18.81 4.22
C THR A 405 4.38 18.75 2.83
N ILE A 406 5.17 18.55 1.77
CA ILE A 406 4.66 18.40 0.41
C ILE A 406 3.83 17.13 0.28
N GLY A 407 4.26 16.00 0.85
CA GLY A 407 3.52 14.74 0.84
C GLY A 407 2.14 14.87 1.48
N TRP A 408 2.07 15.38 2.70
CA TRP A 408 0.81 15.58 3.41
C TRP A 408 -0.09 16.64 2.76
N SER A 409 0.49 17.72 2.23
CA SER A 409 -0.26 18.72 1.46
C SER A 409 -0.83 18.13 0.19
N ALA A 410 -0.04 17.33 -0.54
CA ALA A 410 -0.48 16.65 -1.74
C ALA A 410 -1.61 15.66 -1.45
N ALA A 411 -1.46 14.85 -0.40
CA ALA A 411 -2.49 13.93 0.08
C ALA A 411 -3.82 14.64 0.35
N LEU A 412 -3.78 15.71 1.15
CA LEU A 412 -4.92 16.52 1.52
C LEU A 412 -5.61 17.12 0.29
N LEU A 413 -4.83 17.80 -0.55
CA LEU A 413 -5.34 18.47 -1.74
C LEU A 413 -5.91 17.45 -2.72
N ASN A 414 -5.23 16.34 -3.02
CA ASN A 414 -5.79 15.32 -3.89
C ASN A 414 -7.13 14.79 -3.38
N GLY A 415 -7.40 14.82 -2.07
CA GLY A 415 -8.71 14.52 -1.50
C GLY A 415 -9.77 15.49 -1.96
N ILE A 416 -9.50 16.77 -1.72
CA ILE A 416 -10.32 17.88 -2.16
C ILE A 416 -10.62 17.79 -3.68
N TRP A 417 -9.59 17.55 -4.50
CA TRP A 417 -9.72 17.44 -5.96
C TRP A 417 -10.39 16.16 -6.44
N SER A 418 -10.36 15.08 -5.66
CA SER A 418 -10.95 13.80 -6.03
C SER A 418 -12.47 13.80 -5.94
N VAL A 419 -13.02 14.62 -5.04
CA VAL A 419 -14.48 14.78 -4.86
C VAL A 419 -15.06 15.90 -5.73
N SER A 420 -14.22 16.85 -6.17
CA SER A 420 -14.62 17.94 -7.06
C SER A 420 -14.96 17.43 -8.48
N PRO A 421 -16.09 17.85 -9.09
CA PRO A 421 -16.44 17.48 -10.46
C PRO A 421 -15.33 17.83 -11.45
N ARG A 422 -15.02 16.95 -12.39
CA ARG A 422 -13.91 17.16 -13.35
C ARG A 422 -14.04 18.47 -14.15
N LYS A 423 -15.27 18.94 -14.40
CA LYS A 423 -15.56 20.14 -15.19
C LYS A 423 -15.34 21.45 -14.43
N THR A 424 -15.49 21.48 -13.11
CA THR A 424 -15.46 22.70 -12.26
C THR A 424 -14.17 22.84 -11.47
N ARG A 425 -13.17 21.99 -11.77
CA ARG A 425 -12.05 21.72 -10.87
C ARG A 425 -11.30 22.97 -10.38
N SER A 426 -11.27 24.11 -11.08
CA SER A 426 -10.33 25.19 -10.76
C SER A 426 -10.80 26.31 -9.82
N GLU A 427 -12.08 26.47 -9.46
CA GLU A 427 -12.52 27.73 -8.81
C GLU A 427 -12.93 27.60 -7.34
N ASN A 428 -13.56 26.51 -6.90
CA ASN A 428 -13.99 26.35 -5.50
C ASN A 428 -13.90 24.90 -4.99
N ALA A 429 -12.75 24.25 -5.15
CA ALA A 429 -12.57 22.84 -4.78
C ALA A 429 -12.84 22.57 -3.27
N LEU A 430 -12.55 23.53 -2.39
CA LEU A 430 -12.88 23.46 -0.96
C LEU A 430 -14.39 23.56 -0.73
N GLY A 431 -15.10 24.44 -1.43
CA GLY A 431 -16.56 24.49 -1.41
C GLY A 431 -17.18 23.18 -1.90
N ASP A 432 -16.68 22.62 -3.00
CA ASP A 432 -17.12 21.31 -3.51
C ASP A 432 -16.91 20.19 -2.48
N LEU A 433 -15.80 20.21 -1.75
CA LEU A 433 -15.58 19.27 -0.65
C LEU A 433 -16.67 19.43 0.43
N PHE A 434 -16.88 20.63 0.94
CA PHE A 434 -17.86 20.87 2.01
C PHE A 434 -19.28 20.52 1.57
N LEU A 435 -19.67 20.87 0.33
CA LEU A 435 -20.95 20.49 -0.25
C LEU A 435 -21.13 18.97 -0.35
N ASN A 436 -20.08 18.23 -0.73
CA ASN A 436 -20.15 16.76 -0.77
C ASN A 436 -20.26 16.15 0.64
N ILE A 437 -19.59 16.73 1.64
CA ILE A 437 -19.67 16.28 3.04
C ILE A 437 -21.09 16.48 3.58
N GLU A 438 -21.70 17.66 3.33
CA GLU A 438 -23.09 17.93 3.69
C GLU A 438 -24.07 17.06 2.92
N ALA A 439 -23.83 16.82 1.62
CA ALA A 439 -24.65 15.92 0.79
C ALA A 439 -24.56 14.46 1.26
N ASN A 440 -23.50 14.09 1.97
CA ASN A 440 -23.35 12.81 2.65
C ASN A 440 -23.88 12.84 4.11
N GLY A 441 -24.53 13.92 4.55
CA GLY A 441 -25.14 14.02 5.88
C GLY A 441 -24.18 14.34 7.01
N PHE A 442 -22.94 14.75 6.74
CA PHE A 442 -21.97 15.13 7.76
C PHE A 442 -21.85 16.64 7.89
N SER A 443 -21.52 17.13 9.10
CA SER A 443 -21.28 18.55 9.34
C SER A 443 -19.95 19.02 8.74
N THR A 444 -19.92 20.20 8.12
CA THR A 444 -18.67 20.85 7.69
C THR A 444 -17.69 21.11 8.83
N LYS A 445 -18.19 21.25 10.06
CA LYS A 445 -17.35 21.36 11.27
C LYS A 445 -16.46 20.13 11.47
N LEU A 446 -16.93 18.94 11.08
CA LEU A 446 -16.14 17.71 11.12
C LEU A 446 -14.93 17.82 10.18
N ALA A 447 -15.13 18.32 8.95
CA ALA A 447 -14.04 18.50 7.99
C ALA A 447 -12.97 19.47 8.51
N VAL A 448 -13.38 20.59 9.11
CA VAL A 448 -12.47 21.55 9.74
C VAL A 448 -11.69 20.90 10.87
N LEU A 449 -12.35 20.15 11.76
CA LEU A 449 -11.70 19.42 12.84
C LEU A 449 -10.66 18.43 12.29
N LEU A 450 -11.01 17.63 11.28
CA LEU A 450 -10.10 16.67 10.65
C LEU A 450 -8.89 17.38 10.01
N PHE A 451 -9.07 18.55 9.40
CA PHE A 451 -7.96 19.34 8.88
C PHE A 451 -7.03 19.86 9.98
N VAL A 452 -7.60 20.38 11.08
CA VAL A 452 -6.80 20.81 12.24
C VAL A 452 -6.01 19.64 12.82
N LEU A 453 -6.66 18.48 13.01
CA LEU A 453 -5.98 17.28 13.50
C LEU A 453 -4.87 16.82 12.54
N ALA A 454 -5.11 16.89 11.23
CA ALA A 454 -4.09 16.54 10.25
C ALA A 454 -2.83 17.43 10.36
N VAL A 455 -3.02 18.73 10.56
CA VAL A 455 -1.93 19.71 10.77
C VAL A 455 -1.22 19.47 12.10
N VAL A 456 -1.95 19.22 13.19
CA VAL A 456 -1.37 18.89 14.50
C VAL A 456 -0.49 17.63 14.39
N GLY A 457 -1.00 16.58 13.74
CA GLY A 457 -0.24 15.36 13.47
C GLY A 457 1.05 15.64 12.68
N LEU A 458 1.01 16.51 11.67
CA LEU A 458 2.18 16.90 10.89
C LEU A 458 3.20 17.64 11.76
N VAL A 459 2.78 18.62 12.56
CA VAL A 459 3.67 19.35 13.48
C VAL A 459 4.36 18.40 14.44
N ILE A 460 3.63 17.44 15.03
CA ILE A 460 4.19 16.41 15.92
C ILE A 460 5.27 15.59 15.20
N GLN A 461 5.03 15.21 13.95
CA GLN A 461 6.02 14.49 13.13
C GLN A 461 7.28 15.33 12.88
N LEU A 462 7.13 16.59 12.47
CA LEU A 462 8.26 17.49 12.17
C LEU A 462 9.13 17.72 13.41
N VAL A 463 8.50 17.95 14.58
CA VAL A 463 9.20 18.06 15.86
C VAL A 463 9.93 16.77 16.22
N SER A 464 9.30 15.61 16.01
CA SER A 464 9.91 14.30 16.29
C SER A 464 11.13 14.05 15.39
N VAL A 465 11.03 14.35 14.09
CA VAL A 465 12.14 14.30 13.11
C VAL A 465 13.31 15.18 13.57
N TYR A 466 13.02 16.41 13.99
CA TYR A 466 14.03 17.33 14.54
C TYR A 466 14.71 16.74 15.79
N LYS A 467 13.95 16.29 16.78
CA LYS A 467 14.48 15.74 18.04
C LYS A 467 15.28 14.44 17.83
N LEU A 468 14.93 13.63 16.82
CA LEU A 468 15.67 12.41 16.47
C LEU A 468 17.05 12.71 15.85
N ARG A 469 17.22 13.81 15.10
CA ARG A 469 18.53 14.15 14.50
C ARG A 469 19.56 14.61 15.53
N PHE A 470 19.23 15.58 16.39
CA PHE A 470 20.23 16.16 17.31
C PHE A 470 20.86 15.07 18.19
N ARG A 471 20.06 14.09 18.60
CA ARG A 471 20.54 12.99 19.44
C ARG A 471 21.37 11.94 18.73
N ALA A 472 21.34 11.89 17.40
CA ALA A 472 22.24 11.05 16.61
C ALA A 472 23.64 11.70 16.46
N VAL A 473 23.77 13.00 16.75
CA VAL A 473 25.03 13.76 16.66
C VAL A 473 25.78 13.74 17.99
N ASP A 474 25.04 13.75 19.12
CA ASP A 474 25.61 14.01 20.45
C ASP A 474 26.33 12.83 21.14
N GLY A 475 26.57 11.69 20.49
CA GLY A 475 27.51 10.75 21.07
C GLY A 475 27.48 9.32 20.55
N ASN A 476 28.67 8.82 20.22
CA ASN A 476 29.20 7.47 20.49
C ASN A 476 28.35 6.22 20.22
N THR A 477 27.18 6.33 19.60
CA THR A 477 26.44 5.18 19.12
C THR A 477 27.01 4.83 17.76
N ALA A 478 27.98 3.91 17.77
CA ALA A 478 28.14 2.95 16.69
C ALA A 478 26.74 2.51 16.21
N PRO A 479 26.53 2.24 14.91
CA PRO A 479 25.24 1.84 14.37
C PRO A 479 24.60 0.82 15.32
N PHE A 480 23.39 1.12 15.78
CA PHE A 480 22.67 0.35 16.80
C PHE A 480 22.43 -1.06 16.26
N ILE A 481 23.43 -1.94 16.35
CA ILE A 481 23.29 -3.37 16.19
C ILE A 481 22.46 -3.77 17.41
N PRO A 482 21.20 -4.21 17.24
CA PRO A 482 20.41 -4.63 18.39
C PRO A 482 21.19 -5.77 19.05
N LYS A 483 21.61 -5.60 20.31
CA LYS A 483 22.06 -6.74 21.12
C LYS A 483 20.98 -7.81 21.03
N LYS A 484 21.35 -9.09 20.91
CA LYS A 484 20.44 -10.25 20.83
C LYS A 484 19.29 -10.22 21.85
N SER A 485 19.44 -9.49 22.96
CA SER A 485 18.40 -9.26 23.98
C SER A 485 17.18 -8.44 23.50
N PHE A 486 17.29 -7.59 22.47
CA PHE A 486 16.18 -6.71 22.05
C PHE A 486 14.99 -7.46 21.44
N LEU A 487 15.21 -8.65 20.85
CA LEU A 487 14.12 -9.50 20.34
C LEU A 487 13.63 -10.51 21.39
N LEU A 488 14.44 -10.82 22.39
CA LEU A 488 14.03 -11.69 23.51
C LEU A 488 13.17 -10.95 24.54
N GLU A 489 13.32 -9.62 24.70
CA GLU A 489 12.43 -8.84 25.58
C GLU A 489 10.99 -8.75 25.07
N PHE A 490 10.76 -8.79 23.75
CA PHE A 490 9.40 -8.92 23.21
C PHE A 490 8.83 -10.34 23.39
N SER A 491 9.69 -11.36 23.47
CA SER A 491 9.27 -12.73 23.79
C SER A 491 9.04 -12.97 25.28
N LYS A 492 9.70 -12.21 26.17
CA LYS A 492 9.55 -12.37 27.63
C LYS A 492 8.39 -11.58 28.22
N ASN A 493 7.96 -10.48 27.58
CA ASN A 493 6.97 -9.55 28.15
C ASN A 493 5.62 -9.48 27.40
N GLY A 494 5.25 -10.48 26.60
CA GLY A 494 3.86 -10.59 26.13
C GLY A 494 3.63 -11.55 24.97
N ILE A 495 3.34 -12.82 25.29
CA ILE A 495 1.98 -13.41 25.28
C ILE A 495 1.96 -14.35 26.51
N ARG A 496 1.25 -13.93 27.55
CA ARG A 496 0.60 -14.82 28.51
C ARG A 496 -0.90 -14.57 28.38
#